data_AF-A0A9X7DHU3-F1
#
_entry.id   AF-A0A9X7DHU3-F1
#
_cell.length_a   1.000
_cell.length_b   1.000
_cell.length_c   1.000
_cell.angle_alpha   90.00
_cell.angle_beta   90.00
_cell.angle_gamma   90.00
#
_symmetry.space_group_name_H-M   'P 1'
#
loop_
_entity.id
_entity.type
_entity.pdbx_description
1 polymer ?
#
loop_
_entity_poly.entity_id
_entity_poly.type
_entity_poly.pdbx_seq_one_letter_code
_entity_poly.pdbx_strand_id
1 'polypeptide(L)' 'MFGTVEYFINDFKTCIMNGFCIEPSINLSSYYEQQTEGIKKRSGKSDEKEVHLNNLEKAYKIICEELFGDGRKI' A
#
# COMPACT_ATOMS: atom_id res chain seq x y z
N MET A 1 9.28 5.84 9.56
CA MET A 1 8.39 7.00 9.80
C MET A 1 7.06 6.70 9.14
N PHE A 2 5.94 6.84 9.85
CA PHE A 2 4.63 6.51 9.28
C PHE A 2 4.34 7.34 8.02
N GLY A 3 3.83 6.69 6.98
CA GLY A 3 3.32 7.38 5.80
C GLY A 3 4.35 7.81 4.76
N THR A 4 5.60 7.35 4.87
CA THR A 4 6.60 7.41 3.81
C THR A 4 6.39 6.29 2.79
N VAL A 5 6.95 6.43 1.59
CA VAL A 5 6.91 5.36 0.57
C VAL A 5 7.53 4.06 1.10
N GLU A 6 8.70 4.15 1.74
CA GLU A 6 9.39 2.99 2.34
C GLU A 6 8.54 2.29 3.41
N TYR A 7 7.83 3.07 4.24
CA TYR A 7 6.91 2.52 5.23
C TYR A 7 5.85 1.65 4.56
N PHE A 8 5.19 2.18 3.52
CA PHE A 8 4.14 1.43 2.81
C PHE A 8 4.68 0.24 2.03
N ILE A 9 5.89 0.35 1.44
CA ILE A 9 6.55 -0.80 0.79
C ILE A 9 6.75 -1.94 1.80
N ASN A 10 7.28 -1.64 2.98
CA ASN A 10 7.51 -2.64 4.02
C ASN A 10 6.19 -3.23 4.54
N ASP A 11 5.14 -2.41 4.65
CA ASP A 11 3.81 -2.83 5.05
C ASP A 11 3.19 -3.79 4.03
N PHE A 12 3.27 -3.47 2.73
CA PHE A 12 2.86 -4.37 1.64
C PHE A 12 3.65 -5.67 1.64
N LYS A 13 4.99 -5.61 1.78
CA LYS A 13 5.83 -6.82 1.84
C LYS A 13 5.45 -7.70 3.02
N THR A 14 5.17 -7.11 4.18
CA THR A 14 4.68 -7.83 5.36
C THR A 14 3.32 -8.46 5.10
N CYS A 15 2.39 -7.73 4.48
CA CYS A 15 1.08 -8.25 4.09
C CYS A 15 1.20 -9.44 3.13
N ILE A 16 2.07 -9.34 2.11
CA ILE A 16 2.33 -10.42 1.16
C ILE A 16 2.91 -11.63 1.88
N MET A 17 3.97 -11.46 2.67
CA MET A 17 4.60 -12.56 3.41
C MET A 17 3.61 -13.26 4.35
N ASN A 18 2.77 -12.49 5.05
CA ASN A 18 1.75 -13.04 5.94
C ASN A 18 0.60 -13.72 5.18
N GLY A 19 0.18 -13.16 4.03
CA GLY A 19 -0.84 -13.76 3.16
C GLY A 19 -0.37 -15.09 2.53
N PHE A 20 0.93 -15.23 2.29
CA PHE A 20 1.55 -16.50 1.88
C PHE A 20 1.65 -17.51 3.04
N CYS A 21 1.69 -17.07 4.30
CA CYS A 21 1.89 -17.95 5.46
C CYS A 21 0.62 -18.31 6.24
N ILE A 22 -0.46 -17.51 6.18
CA ILE A 22 -1.54 -17.59 7.20
C ILE A 22 -2.94 -17.80 6.59
N GLU A 23 -3.32 -17.15 5.47
CA GLU A 23 -4.66 -17.32 4.86
C GLU A 23 -4.73 -16.76 3.42
N PRO A 24 -5.39 -17.44 2.46
CA PRO A 24 -5.30 -17.13 1.03
C PRO A 24 -6.26 -16.02 0.53
N SER A 25 -6.60 -14.99 1.31
CA SER A 25 -7.76 -14.14 0.98
C SER A 25 -7.53 -12.63 0.82
N ILE A 26 -6.40 -12.07 1.26
CA ILE A 26 -6.15 -10.63 1.04
C ILE A 26 -5.37 -10.45 -0.26
N ASN A 27 -6.10 -10.06 -1.31
CA ASN A 27 -5.50 -9.54 -2.54
C ASN A 27 -4.84 -8.19 -2.24
N LEU A 28 -3.66 -7.96 -2.83
CA LEU A 28 -2.88 -6.72 -2.68
C LEU A 28 -3.72 -5.47 -2.98
N SER A 29 -4.62 -5.54 -3.95
CA SER A 29 -5.54 -4.45 -4.28
C SER A 29 -6.53 -4.15 -3.15
N SER A 30 -7.08 -5.19 -2.51
CA SER A 30 -7.98 -5.04 -1.36
C SER A 30 -7.24 -4.46 -0.15
N TYR A 31 -5.97 -4.82 0.04
CA TYR A 31 -5.15 -4.22 1.09
C TYR A 31 -4.85 -2.74 0.82
N TYR A 32 -4.55 -2.38 -0.43
CA TYR A 32 -4.39 -0.98 -0.84
C TYR A 32 -5.65 -0.14 -0.58
N GLU A 33 -6.84 -0.67 -0.89
CA GLU A 33 -8.12 0.01 -0.60
C GLU A 33 -8.34 0.20 0.90
N GLN A 34 -8.04 -0.82 1.71
CA GLN A 34 -8.14 -0.70 3.18
C GLN A 34 -7.23 0.39 3.74
N GLN A 35 -5.97 0.45 3.28
CA GLN A 35 -5.03 1.50 3.70
C GLN A 35 -5.50 2.89 3.25
N THR A 36 -6.03 3.00 2.04
CA THR A 36 -6.62 4.24 1.50
C THR A 36 -7.74 4.76 2.39
N GLU A 37 -8.69 3.89 2.73
CA GLU A 37 -9.79 4.25 3.63
C GLU A 37 -9.31 4.56 5.05
N GLY A 38 -8.29 3.85 5.52
CA GLY A 38 -7.62 4.13 6.80
C GLY A 38 -7.01 5.54 6.84
N ILE A 39 -6.30 5.96 5.79
CA ILE A 39 -5.71 7.31 5.71
C ILE A 39 -6.80 8.38 5.65
N LYS A 40 -7.87 8.17 4.86
CA LYS A 40 -8.99 9.12 4.77
C LYS A 40 -9.68 9.33 6.12
N LYS A 41 -9.89 8.25 6.88
CA LYS A 41 -10.59 8.26 8.18
C LYS A 41 -9.76 8.81 9.34
N ARG A 42 -8.41 8.87 9.22
CA ARG A 42 -7.56 9.43 10.28
C ARG A 42 -7.91 10.89 10.57
N SER A 43 -7.77 11.29 11.83
CA SER A 43 -7.72 12.72 12.18
C SER A 43 -6.38 13.30 11.72
N GLY A 44 -6.40 14.44 11.04
CA GLY A 44 -5.19 15.04 10.46
C GLY A 44 -5.53 16.10 9.42
N LYS A 45 -4.53 16.91 9.03
CA LYS A 45 -4.70 17.94 8.00
C LYS A 45 -4.91 17.29 6.63
N SER A 46 -5.68 17.96 5.77
CA SER A 46 -5.94 17.47 4.41
C SER A 46 -4.64 17.23 3.64
N ASP A 47 -3.71 18.17 3.74
CA ASP A 47 -2.42 18.12 3.02
C ASP A 47 -1.56 16.93 3.45
N GLU A 48 -1.56 16.59 4.75
CA GLU A 48 -0.82 15.43 5.26
C GLU A 48 -1.43 14.11 4.77
N LYS A 49 -2.77 14.03 4.71
CA LYS A 49 -3.46 12.86 4.14
C LYS A 49 -3.15 12.70 2.66
N GLU A 50 -3.14 13.78 1.91
CA GLU A 50 -2.83 13.75 0.48
C GLU A 50 -1.39 13.27 0.23
N VAL A 51 -0.43 13.74 1.02
CA VAL A 51 0.95 13.24 0.97
C VAL A 51 1.01 11.74 1.27
N HIS A 52 0.29 11.27 2.28
CA HIS A 52 0.24 9.84 2.61
C HIS A 52 -0.42 9.00 1.52
N LEU A 53 -1.51 9.48 0.91
CA LEU A 53 -2.17 8.79 -0.21
C LEU A 53 -1.26 8.70 -1.43
N ASN A 54 -0.57 9.79 -1.78
CA ASN A 54 0.40 9.79 -2.88
C ASN A 54 1.58 8.83 -2.61
N ASN A 55 2.05 8.76 -1.36
CA ASN A 55 3.11 7.83 -1.00
C ASN A 55 2.64 6.37 -1.00
N LEU A 56 1.41 6.10 -0.58
CA LEU A 56 0.78 4.78 -0.65
C LEU A 56 0.64 4.32 -2.11
N GLU A 57 0.17 5.18 -3.01
CA GLU A 57 0.04 4.87 -4.43
C GLU A 57 1.40 4.55 -5.07
N LYS A 58 2.43 5.35 -4.78
CA LYS A 58 3.81 5.07 -5.25
C LYS A 58 4.31 3.72 -4.76
N ALA A 59 4.14 3.41 -3.48
CA ALA A 59 4.54 2.13 -2.91
C ALA A 59 3.80 0.96 -3.58
N TYR A 60 2.49 1.10 -3.81
CA TYR A 60 1.69 0.08 -4.48
C TYR A 60 2.17 -0.20 -5.91
N LYS A 61 2.50 0.85 -6.69
CA LYS A 61 3.08 0.70 -8.04
C LYS A 61 4.40 -0.06 -8.00
N ILE A 62 5.32 0.34 -7.12
CA ILE A 62 6.62 -0.33 -6.95
C ILE A 62 6.43 -1.81 -6.63
N ILE A 63 5.54 -2.16 -5.70
CA ILE A 63 5.28 -3.56 -5.36
C ILE A 63 4.66 -4.32 -6.53
N CYS A 64 3.74 -3.70 -7.28
CA CYS A 64 3.16 -4.34 -8.45
C CYS A 64 4.22 -4.62 -9.53
N GLU A 65 5.13 -3.69 -9.76
CA GLU A 65 6.27 -3.85 -10.67
C GLU A 65 7.23 -4.95 -10.17
N GLU A 66 7.54 -4.99 -8.87
CA GLU A 66 8.38 -6.03 -8.26
C GLU A 66 7.77 -7.44 -8.40
N LEU A 67 6.44 -7.57 -8.24
CA LEU A 67 5.75 -8.87 -8.25
C LEU A 67 5.40 -9.37 -9.66
N PHE A 68 5.02 -8.46 -10.57
CA PHE A 68 4.46 -8.81 -11.87
C PHE A 68 5.35 -8.38 -13.05
N GLY A 69 6.44 -7.69 -12.79
CA GLY A 69 7.26 -7.02 -13.81
C GLY A 69 6.60 -5.74 -14.34
N ASP A 70 7.30 -5.04 -15.24
CA ASP A 70 6.89 -3.77 -15.90
C ASP A 70 5.70 -3.94 -16.90
N GLY A 71 4.81 -4.90 -16.63
CA GLY A 71 3.76 -5.35 -17.55
C GLY A 71 2.41 -4.67 -17.36
N ARG A 72 2.21 -3.85 -16.31
CA ARG A 72 0.97 -3.08 -16.14
C ARG A 72 1.24 -1.58 -16.29
N LYS A 73 1.26 -1.13 -17.54
CA LYS A 73 0.89 0.27 -17.83
C LYS A 73 -0.55 0.46 -17.35
N ILE A 74 -0.69 1.23 -16.27
CA ILE A 74 -1.97 1.71 -15.73
C ILE A 74 -2.54 2.75 -16.70
#